data_AF-A0A1G2BSZ1-F1
#
_entry.id   AF-A0A1G2BSZ1-F1
#
_cell.length_a   1.000
_cell.length_b   1.000
_cell.length_c   1.000
_cell.angle_alpha   90.00
_cell.angle_beta   90.00
_cell.angle_gamma   90.00
#
_symmetry.space_group_name_H-M   'P 1'
#
loop_
_entity.id
_entity.type
_entity.pdbx_description
1 polymer ?
#
loop_
_entity_poly.entity_id
_entity_poly.type
_entity_poly.pdbx_seq_one_letter_code
_entity_poly.pdbx_strand_id
1 'polypeptide(L)'
;MENEPQPKTGLDQLQEAIANASSAIEAEFDRTTNDWLSCFGSMVFVVDMYLSMEKVQELLAPDKYQEALSRLKQLKERLRELREQYPEKTTIPPDEIKQELLDALDVLK
;
A
#
# COMPACT_ATOMS: atom_id res chain seq x y z
N MET A 1 35.55 5.17 -12.65
CA MET A 1 34.92 5.38 -11.34
C MET A 1 33.59 4.68 -11.42
N GLU A 2 33.49 3.50 -10.83
CA GLU A 2 32.22 2.80 -10.68
C GLU A 2 31.39 3.64 -9.70
N ASN A 3 30.26 4.16 -10.14
CA ASN A 3 29.33 4.83 -9.24
C ASN A 3 28.70 3.75 -8.37
N GLU A 4 29.08 3.68 -7.09
CA GLU A 4 28.36 2.87 -6.11
C GLU A 4 26.89 3.35 -6.07
N PRO A 5 25.90 2.45 -6.15
CA PRO A 5 24.50 2.84 -6.07
C PRO A 5 24.25 3.50 -4.70
N GLN A 6 23.74 4.73 -4.72
CA GLN A 6 23.35 5.39 -3.47
C GLN A 6 22.27 4.56 -2.76
N PRO A 7 22.32 4.48 -1.41
CA PRO A 7 21.30 3.76 -0.66
C PRO A 7 19.92 4.42 -0.90
N LYS A 8 18.92 3.61 -1.25
CA LYS A 8 17.53 4.07 -1.42
C LYS A 8 17.03 4.78 -0.17
N THR A 9 16.37 5.92 -0.35
CA THR A 9 15.72 6.65 0.75
C THR A 9 14.42 5.94 1.16
N GLY A 10 13.87 6.30 2.33
CA GLY A 10 12.55 5.80 2.74
C GLY A 10 11.43 6.19 1.76
N LEU A 11 11.56 7.34 1.10
CA LEU A 11 10.60 7.79 0.09
C LEU A 11 10.69 6.93 -1.18
N ASP A 12 11.90 6.57 -1.61
CA ASP A 12 12.09 5.66 -2.74
C ASP A 12 11.49 4.28 -2.44
N GLN A 13 11.66 3.80 -1.20
CA GLN A 13 11.08 2.53 -0.75
C GLN A 13 9.54 2.57 -0.70
N LEU A 14 8.96 3.69 -0.25
CA LEU A 14 7.51 3.89 -0.28
C LEU A 14 6.97 3.87 -1.71
N GLN A 15 7.60 4.61 -2.62
CA GLN A 15 7.21 4.65 -4.03
C GLN A 15 7.36 3.29 -4.70
N GLU A 16 8.44 2.55 -4.40
CA GLU A 16 8.66 1.20 -4.90
C GLU A 16 7.63 0.21 -4.35
N ALA A 17 7.25 0.31 -3.08
CA ALA A 17 6.21 -0.52 -2.48
C ALA A 17 4.85 -0.30 -3.18
N ILE A 18 4.48 0.96 -3.44
CA ILE A 18 3.26 1.32 -4.17
C ILE A 18 3.32 0.78 -5.61
N ALA A 19 4.42 1.02 -6.33
CA ALA A 19 4.57 0.61 -7.72
C ALA A 19 4.51 -0.91 -7.92
N ASN A 20 5.02 -1.68 -6.95
CA ASN A 20 5.04 -3.15 -7.01
C ASN A 20 3.86 -3.80 -6.27
N ALA A 21 2.92 -3.03 -5.73
CA ALA A 21 1.87 -3.54 -4.86
C ALA A 21 1.05 -4.65 -5.52
N SER A 22 0.58 -4.42 -6.76
CA SER A 22 -0.27 -5.37 -7.49
C SER A 22 0.39 -6.74 -7.62
N SER A 23 1.63 -6.79 -8.13
CA SER A 23 2.34 -8.06 -8.32
C SER A 23 2.68 -8.74 -6.99
N ALA A 24 3.02 -7.96 -5.95
CA ALA A 24 3.31 -8.50 -4.63
C ALA A 24 2.07 -9.10 -3.95
N ILE A 25 0.91 -8.44 -4.08
CA ILE A 25 -0.37 -8.92 -3.52
C ILE A 25 -0.80 -10.22 -4.19
N GLU A 26 -0.79 -10.28 -5.53
CA GLU A 26 -1.18 -11.49 -6.26
C GLU A 26 -0.22 -12.66 -5.93
N ALA A 27 1.09 -12.41 -5.91
CA ALA A 27 2.06 -13.43 -5.52
C ALA A 27 1.87 -13.93 -4.08
N GLU A 28 1.47 -13.06 -3.14
CA GLU A 28 1.15 -13.46 -1.78
C GLU A 28 -0.17 -14.23 -1.69
N PHE A 29 -1.18 -13.80 -2.42
CA PHE A 29 -2.49 -14.43 -2.45
C PHE A 29 -2.41 -15.87 -2.99
N ASP A 30 -1.62 -16.09 -4.04
CA ASP A 30 -1.42 -17.39 -4.67
C ASP A 30 -0.65 -18.36 -3.76
N ARG A 31 0.32 -17.87 -2.99
CA ARG A 31 1.23 -18.72 -2.19
C ARG A 31 0.75 -19.00 -0.77
N THR A 32 -0.24 -18.26 -0.26
CA THR A 32 -0.69 -18.36 1.15
C THR A 32 -2.15 -18.82 1.25
N THR A 33 -2.62 -19.09 2.47
CA THR A 33 -4.05 -19.33 2.76
C THR A 33 -4.82 -18.04 3.04
N ASN A 34 -4.19 -16.88 2.91
CA ASN A 34 -4.84 -15.61 3.16
C ASN A 34 -5.85 -15.28 2.05
N ASP A 35 -6.90 -14.56 2.42
CA ASP A 35 -7.78 -13.91 1.47
C ASP A 35 -7.08 -12.69 0.83
N TRP A 36 -7.62 -12.22 -0.29
CA TRP A 36 -7.01 -11.15 -1.07
C TRP A 36 -6.94 -9.82 -0.28
N LEU A 37 -7.94 -9.50 0.54
CA LEU A 37 -7.97 -8.28 1.36
C LEU A 37 -7.01 -8.36 2.55
N SER A 38 -6.68 -9.55 3.03
CA SER A 38 -5.58 -9.76 3.99
C SER A 38 -4.23 -9.48 3.35
N CYS A 39 -3.97 -9.98 2.13
CA CYS A 39 -2.75 -9.68 1.37
C CYS A 39 -2.62 -8.18 1.05
N PHE A 40 -3.71 -7.56 0.59
CA PHE A 40 -3.77 -6.11 0.39
C PHE A 40 -3.51 -5.35 1.71
N GLY A 41 -4.07 -5.81 2.83
CA GLY A 41 -3.85 -5.23 4.14
C GLY A 41 -2.39 -5.26 4.60
N SER A 42 -1.65 -6.33 4.29
CA SER A 42 -0.20 -6.39 4.50
C SER A 42 0.52 -5.28 3.73
N MET A 43 0.10 -5.01 2.49
CA MET A 43 0.67 -3.92 1.68
C MET A 43 0.33 -2.54 2.24
N VAL A 44 -0.91 -2.32 2.68
CA VAL A 44 -1.32 -1.08 3.37
C VAL A 44 -0.45 -0.83 4.62
N PHE A 45 -0.13 -1.88 5.37
CA PHE A 45 0.77 -1.77 6.52
C PHE A 45 2.19 -1.37 6.13
N VAL A 46 2.73 -1.92 5.04
CA VAL A 46 4.05 -1.52 4.52
C VAL A 46 4.08 -0.05 4.11
N VAL A 47 3.05 0.42 3.40
CA VAL A 47 2.89 1.84 3.03
C VAL A 47 2.81 2.74 4.26
N ASP A 48 2.01 2.35 5.26
CA ASP A 48 1.87 3.07 6.53
C ASP A 48 3.19 3.16 7.30
N MET A 49 3.94 2.05 7.37
CA MET A 49 5.23 1.98 8.02
C MET A 49 6.23 2.96 7.40
N TYR A 50 6.33 2.99 6.06
CA TYR A 50 7.23 3.92 5.38
C TYR A 50 6.78 5.38 5.52
N LEU A 51 5.49 5.65 5.36
CA LEU A 51 4.95 7.00 5.50
C LEU A 51 5.18 7.57 6.92
N SER A 52 5.14 6.71 7.95
CA SER A 52 5.37 7.09 9.34
C SER A 52 6.84 7.32 9.70
N MET A 53 7.79 7.07 8.80
CA MET A 53 9.19 7.34 9.06
C MET A 53 9.47 8.85 9.08
N GLU A 54 10.14 9.34 10.13
CA GLU A 54 10.50 10.76 10.27
C GLU A 54 11.24 11.29 9.03
N LYS A 55 12.15 10.50 8.46
CA LYS A 55 12.87 10.86 7.23
C LYS A 55 11.97 11.02 6.01
N VAL A 56 10.85 10.29 5.92
CA VAL A 56 9.88 10.46 4.82
C VAL A 56 9.06 11.73 5.05
N GLN A 57 8.66 11.99 6.29
CA GLN A 57 7.99 13.23 6.65
C GLN A 57 8.84 14.47 6.32
N GLU A 58 10.16 14.43 6.56
CA GLU A 58 11.09 15.51 6.22
C GLU A 58 11.23 15.75 4.71
N LEU A 59 11.03 14.71 3.89
CA LEU A 59 11.15 14.77 2.43
C LEU A 59 9.86 15.25 1.74
N LEU A 60 8.73 15.21 2.43
CA LEU A 60 7.43 15.64 1.90
C LEU A 60 7.10 17.07 2.36
N ALA A 61 6.47 17.85 1.48
CA ALA A 61 5.87 19.10 1.91
C ALA A 61 4.79 18.82 2.99
N PRO A 62 4.65 19.65 4.04
CA PRO A 62 3.71 19.38 5.13
C PRO A 62 2.28 19.11 4.67
N ASP A 63 1.78 19.88 3.70
CA ASP A 63 0.44 19.68 3.13
C ASP A 63 0.31 18.34 2.39
N LYS A 64 1.36 17.93 1.68
CA LYS A 64 1.41 16.63 0.98
C LYS A 64 1.48 15.46 1.95
N TYR A 65 2.20 15.62 3.05
CA TYR A 65 2.21 14.61 4.11
C TYR A 65 0.82 14.45 4.75
N GLN A 66 0.15 15.57 5.09
CA GLN A 66 -1.21 15.52 5.63
C GLN A 66 -2.22 14.92 4.64
N GLU A 67 -2.11 15.25 3.35
CA GLU A 67 -2.93 14.67 2.29
C GLU A 67 -2.73 13.14 2.21
N ALA A 68 -1.47 12.68 2.22
CA ALA A 68 -1.13 11.25 2.21
C ALA A 68 -1.69 10.51 3.44
N LEU A 69 -1.59 11.10 4.64
CA LEU A 69 -2.17 10.54 5.86
C LEU A 69 -3.71 10.43 5.77
N SER A 70 -4.36 11.45 5.21
CA SER A 70 -5.81 11.46 5.02
C SER A 70 -6.27 10.35 4.07
N ARG A 71 -5.58 10.19 2.94
CA ARG A 71 -5.85 9.13 1.97
C ARG A 71 -5.61 7.75 2.55
N LEU A 72 -4.52 7.55 3.28
CA LEU A 72 -4.22 6.29 3.96
C LEU A 72 -5.30 5.93 4.99
N LYS A 73 -5.82 6.92 5.72
CA LYS A 73 -6.93 6.72 6.65
C LYS A 73 -8.19 6.25 5.91
N GLN A 74 -8.58 6.92 4.83
CA GLN A 74 -9.74 6.54 4.01
C GLN A 74 -9.58 5.12 3.44
N LEU A 75 -8.37 4.76 2.98
CA LEU A 75 -8.08 3.43 2.48
C LEU A 75 -8.23 2.34 3.56
N LYS A 76 -7.73 2.60 4.78
CA LYS A 76 -7.88 1.69 5.92
C LYS A 76 -9.35 1.50 6.31
N GLU A 77 -10.15 2.57 6.27
CA GLU A 77 -11.60 2.51 6.50
C GLU A 77 -12.30 1.68 5.42
N ARG A 78 -12.00 1.94 4.15
CA ARG A 78 -12.54 1.18 3.01
C ARG A 78 -12.18 -0.30 3.08
N LEU A 79 -10.93 -0.63 3.42
CA LEU A 79 -10.49 -2.01 3.62
C LEU A 79 -11.29 -2.72 4.73
N ARG A 80 -11.59 -2.03 5.83
CA ARG A 80 -12.41 -2.58 6.91
C ARG A 80 -13.82 -2.93 6.43
N GLU A 81 -14.46 -2.04 5.68
CA GLU A 81 -15.80 -2.27 5.11
C GLU A 81 -15.82 -3.45 4.14
N LEU A 82 -14.79 -3.57 3.31
CA LEU A 82 -14.71 -4.65 2.34
C LEU A 82 -14.46 -6.01 3.00
N ARG A 83 -13.73 -6.06 4.13
CA ARG A 83 -13.55 -7.30 4.90
C ARG A 83 -14.86 -7.86 5.46
N GLU A 84 -15.86 -7.02 5.69
CA GLU A 84 -17.19 -7.47 6.09
C GLU A 84 -17.97 -8.09 4.91
N GLN A 85 -17.71 -7.61 3.68
CA GLN A 85 -18.37 -8.08 2.45
C GLN A 85 -17.70 -9.30 1.84
N TYR A 86 -16.38 -9.42 2.02
CA TYR A 86 -15.53 -10.47 1.47
C TYR A 86 -14.71 -11.14 2.59
N PRO A 87 -15.36 -11.86 3.51
CA PRO A 87 -14.71 -12.34 4.75
C PRO A 87 -13.80 -13.55 4.54
N GLU A 88 -13.89 -14.24 3.41
CA GLU A 88 -13.21 -15.51 3.17
C GLU A 88 -12.34 -15.47 1.90
N LYS A 89 -11.35 -16.37 1.83
CA LYS A 89 -10.47 -16.52 0.64
C LYS A 89 -11.24 -16.87 -0.64
N THR A 90 -12.37 -17.56 -0.51
CA THR A 90 -13.25 -17.95 -1.63
C THR A 90 -14.12 -16.80 -2.12
N THR A 91 -14.34 -15.77 -1.30
CA THR A 91 -15.07 -14.55 -1.65
C THR A 91 -14.10 -13.50 -2.15
N ILE A 92 -13.52 -13.72 -3.33
CA ILE A 92 -12.55 -12.78 -3.93
C ILE A 92 -13.30 -11.51 -4.37
N PRO A 93 -12.83 -10.30 -4.01
CA PRO A 93 -13.39 -9.06 -4.54
C PRO A 93 -13.34 -9.04 -6.07
N PRO A 94 -14.34 -8.46 -6.74
CA PRO A 94 -14.30 -8.32 -8.19
C PRO A 94 -13.16 -7.36 -8.61
N ASP A 95 -12.69 -7.48 -9.84
CA ASP A 95 -11.49 -6.79 -10.31
C ASP A 95 -11.64 -5.25 -10.27
N GLU A 96 -12.86 -4.73 -10.39
CA GLU A 96 -13.14 -3.30 -10.23
C GLU A 96 -12.80 -2.81 -8.82
N ILE A 97 -13.10 -3.60 -7.79
CA ILE A 97 -12.78 -3.29 -6.39
C ILE A 97 -11.28 -3.43 -6.15
N LYS A 98 -10.64 -4.45 -6.73
CA LYS A 98 -9.18 -4.58 -6.64
C LYS A 98 -8.48 -3.37 -7.25
N GLN A 99 -8.93 -2.93 -8.42
CA GLN A 99 -8.37 -1.76 -9.09
C GLN A 99 -8.61 -0.48 -8.29
N GLU A 100 -9.83 -0.27 -7.76
CA GLU A 100 -10.15 0.85 -6.84
C GLU A 100 -9.15 0.91 -5.68
N LEU A 101 -8.88 -0.23 -5.03
CA LEU A 101 -7.97 -0.32 -3.90
C LEU A 101 -6.51 -0.07 -4.29
N LEU A 102 -6.06 -0.64 -5.41
CA LEU A 102 -4.69 -0.41 -5.92
C LEU A 102 -4.46 1.05 -6.31
N ASP A 103 -5.45 1.71 -6.90
CA ASP A 103 -5.36 3.12 -7.23
C ASP A 103 -5.34 4.02 -5.99
N ALA A 104 -6.11 3.65 -4.96
CA ALA A 104 -6.17 4.35 -3.68
C ALA A 104 -4.94 4.10 -2.79
N LEU A 105 -4.21 2.99 -3.00
CA LEU A 105 -2.96 2.67 -2.32
C LEU A 105 -1.84 3.67 -2.65
N ASP A 106 -1.91 4.31 -3.81
CA ASP A 106 -1.01 5.41 -4.17
C ASP A 106 -1.40 6.70 -3.43
N VAL A 107 -1.05 6.74 -2.15
CA VAL A 107 -1.32 7.85 -1.23
C VAL A 107 -0.54 9.12 -1.57
N LEU A 108 0.42 9.05 -2.50
CA LEU A 108 1.30 10.15 -2.88
C LEU A 108 0.80 10.94 -4.12
N LYS A 109 -0.22 10.45 -4.83
CA LYS A 109 -0.80 11.11 -6.02
C LYS A 109 -1.21 12.57 -5.79
#